data_AF-A0A978SJG3-F1
#
_entry.id   AF-A0A978SJG3-F1
#
_cell.length_a   1.000
_cell.length_b   1.000
_cell.length_c   1.000
_cell.angle_alpha   90.00
_cell.angle_beta   90.00
_cell.angle_gamma   90.00
#
_symmetry.space_group_name_H-M   'P 1'
#
loop_
_entity.id
_entity.type
_entity.pdbx_description
1 polymer ?
#
loop_
_entity_poly.entity_id
_entity_poly.type
_entity_poly.pdbx_seq_one_letter_code
_entity_poly.pdbx_strand_id
1 'polypeptide(L)'
;MLNGCKSQLRNLILLCLTFIGVVFLWADVAYADKPPSKIVFDSTTTPINVVSFYKSTPETQKDVVSSTLKASKSFYKSNPGFGSYLVLQSEDGTRVLTLTQWKDQASYEAFAAQATASESESYKSESYQADSYKSSSKSYGKKSDYEKEAVAPDRTIVYQIDKTQAPEGVIPGIYGLQTLIQFSDVVANDSETAPTVIASIEESFENVVKTVPAPHAAVLLKGLEHSELAMLANWGYSKDELSDPEKLPDIDLTSEAVDELTTSDENLYEVVKVVTPKLPKEKYGS
;
A
#
# COMPACT_ATOMS: atom_id res chain seq x y z
N MET A 1 -4.24 36.10 -66.49
CA MET A 1 -4.40 34.79 -65.82
C MET A 1 -3.25 34.43 -64.86
N LEU A 2 -2.03 34.96 -64.98
CA LEU A 2 -0.90 34.59 -64.08
C LEU A 2 -0.98 35.14 -62.64
N ASN A 3 -1.76 36.18 -62.37
CA ASN A 3 -1.83 36.78 -61.02
C ASN A 3 -2.68 35.99 -60.02
N GLY A 4 -3.62 35.16 -60.50
CA GLY A 4 -4.46 34.33 -59.61
C GLY A 4 -3.71 33.17 -58.96
N CYS A 5 -2.73 32.59 -59.67
CA CYS A 5 -1.97 31.43 -59.20
C CYS A 5 -1.03 31.78 -58.03
N LYS A 6 -0.47 33.01 -58.00
CA LYS A 6 0.42 33.47 -56.91
C LYS A 6 -0.30 33.67 -55.58
N SER A 7 -1.60 34.01 -55.61
CA SER A 7 -2.41 34.22 -54.40
C SER A 7 -2.74 32.89 -53.71
N GLN A 8 -3.10 31.86 -54.49
CA GLN A 8 -3.42 30.53 -53.99
C GLN A 8 -2.22 29.84 -53.32
N LEU A 9 -1.02 29.97 -53.90
CA LEU A 9 0.20 29.38 -53.34
C LEU A 9 0.61 30.03 -52.00
N ARG A 10 0.45 31.35 -51.84
CA ARG A 10 0.74 32.04 -50.57
C ARG A 10 -0.18 31.57 -49.44
N ASN A 11 -1.47 31.38 -49.71
CA ASN A 11 -2.42 30.94 -48.70
C ASN A 11 -2.17 29.49 -48.26
N LEU A 12 -1.77 28.60 -49.18
CA LEU A 12 -1.43 27.21 -48.86
C LEU A 12 -0.17 27.11 -47.98
N ILE A 13 0.88 27.89 -48.30
CA ILE A 13 2.11 27.91 -47.49
C ILE A 13 1.82 28.45 -46.08
N LEU A 14 1.00 29.50 -45.96
CA LEU A 14 0.63 30.04 -44.65
C LEU A 14 -0.14 29.01 -43.81
N LEU A 15 -1.05 28.25 -44.45
CA LEU A 15 -1.85 27.21 -43.78
C LEU A 15 -1.02 26.00 -43.36
N CYS A 16 -0.04 25.58 -44.17
CA CYS A 16 0.91 24.53 -43.78
C CYS A 16 1.82 24.97 -42.63
N LEU A 17 2.28 26.23 -42.63
CA LEU A 17 3.14 26.75 -41.55
C LEU A 17 2.38 26.92 -40.22
N THR A 18 1.09 27.29 -40.24
CA THR A 18 0.28 27.30 -39.02
C THR A 18 -0.03 25.90 -38.50
N PHE A 19 -0.22 24.91 -39.37
CA PHE A 19 -0.43 23.52 -38.95
C PHE A 19 0.83 22.92 -38.30
N ILE A 20 2.02 23.21 -38.84
CA ILE A 20 3.29 22.75 -38.26
C ILE A 20 3.54 23.40 -36.88
N GLY A 21 3.19 24.68 -36.69
CA GLY A 21 3.34 25.37 -35.40
C GLY A 21 2.49 24.79 -34.27
N VAL A 22 1.30 24.28 -34.55
CA VAL A 22 0.42 23.67 -33.52
C VAL A 22 0.89 22.28 -33.11
N VAL A 23 1.56 21.53 -33.98
CA VAL A 23 2.06 20.18 -33.66
C VAL A 23 3.31 20.23 -32.77
N PHE A 24 4.16 21.25 -32.89
CA PHE A 24 5.39 21.37 -32.08
C PHE A 24 5.24 22.16 -30.76
N LEU A 25 4.07 22.73 -30.47
CA LEU A 25 3.80 23.45 -29.21
C LEU A 25 3.26 22.55 -28.09
N TRP A 26 3.04 21.26 -28.36
CA TRP A 26 2.91 20.24 -27.32
C TRP A 26 4.32 19.75 -26.99
N ALA A 27 5.19 20.68 -26.59
CA ALA A 27 6.38 20.26 -25.86
C ALA A 27 5.86 19.48 -24.66
N ASP A 28 6.19 18.19 -24.59
CA ASP A 28 5.90 17.34 -23.44
C ASP A 28 6.27 18.17 -22.22
N VAL A 29 5.24 18.60 -21.48
CA VAL A 29 5.45 19.26 -20.20
C VAL A 29 6.26 18.24 -19.44
N ALA A 30 7.54 18.53 -19.23
CA ALA A 30 8.40 17.71 -18.42
C ALA A 30 7.82 17.79 -17.01
N TYR A 31 6.85 16.92 -16.74
CA TYR A 31 6.38 16.66 -15.41
C TYR A 31 7.63 16.16 -14.70
N ALA A 32 8.20 17.01 -13.86
CA ALA A 32 9.19 16.60 -12.88
C ALA A 32 8.45 15.66 -11.94
N ASP A 33 8.30 14.41 -12.37
CA ASP A 33 7.59 13.38 -11.65
C ASP A 33 8.26 13.24 -10.32
N LYS A 34 7.49 13.53 -9.27
CA LYS A 34 7.98 13.31 -7.91
C LYS A 34 8.38 11.84 -7.85
N PRO A 35 9.57 11.54 -7.28
CA PRO A 35 10.01 10.16 -7.18
C PRO A 35 8.90 9.34 -6.52
N PRO A 36 8.64 8.12 -7.02
CA PRO A 36 7.59 7.28 -6.47
C PRO A 36 7.85 7.08 -4.98
N SER A 37 6.78 7.14 -4.19
CA SER A 37 6.88 6.81 -2.77
C SER A 37 7.29 5.34 -2.63
N LYS A 38 8.19 5.06 -1.69
CA LYS A 38 8.71 3.71 -1.44
C LYS A 38 8.70 3.38 0.04
N ILE A 39 8.52 2.11 0.34
CA ILE A 39 8.74 1.52 1.67
C ILE A 39 10.04 0.72 1.58
N VAL A 40 10.92 0.88 2.56
CA VAL A 40 12.21 0.19 2.61
C VAL A 40 12.18 -0.78 3.79
N PHE A 41 12.63 -2.01 3.54
CA PHE A 41 12.77 -3.03 4.57
C PHE A 41 14.24 -3.18 4.90
N ASP A 42 14.68 -2.48 5.94
CA ASP A 42 16.05 -2.49 6.42
C ASP A 42 16.14 -3.38 7.67
N SER A 43 16.71 -4.57 7.50
CA SER A 43 16.92 -5.53 8.60
C SER A 43 17.94 -5.05 9.64
N THR A 44 18.68 -3.95 9.39
CA THR A 44 19.67 -3.42 10.33
C THR A 44 19.10 -2.45 11.36
N THR A 45 17.89 -1.91 11.13
CA THR A 45 17.28 -0.85 11.97
C THR A 45 16.17 -1.35 12.89
N THR A 46 15.93 -2.67 12.92
CA THR A 46 14.90 -3.36 13.72
C THR A 46 13.55 -2.62 13.80
N PRO A 47 12.99 -2.10 12.68
CA PRO A 47 11.67 -1.48 12.72
C PRO A 47 10.61 -2.54 12.98
N ILE A 48 9.51 -2.14 13.63
CA ILE A 48 8.34 -2.99 13.71
C ILE A 48 7.39 -2.69 12.54
N ASN A 49 6.72 -3.73 12.06
CA ASN A 49 5.78 -3.68 10.96
C ASN A 49 4.44 -4.17 11.50
N VAL A 50 3.46 -3.28 11.55
CA VAL A 50 2.11 -3.63 12.02
C VAL A 50 1.23 -3.86 10.82
N VAL A 51 0.74 -5.09 10.68
CA VAL A 51 -0.16 -5.50 9.61
C VAL A 51 -1.57 -5.63 10.16
N SER A 52 -2.52 -4.91 9.57
CA SER A 52 -3.94 -5.04 9.89
C SER A 52 -4.70 -5.64 8.71
N PHE A 53 -5.49 -6.66 9.00
CA PHE A 53 -6.28 -7.45 8.06
C PHE A 53 -7.73 -7.01 8.13
N TYR A 54 -8.31 -6.70 6.97
CA TYR A 54 -9.72 -6.35 6.85
C TYR A 54 -10.36 -7.32 5.86
N LYS A 55 -11.42 -8.02 6.29
CA LYS A 55 -12.24 -8.82 5.40
C LYS A 55 -13.08 -7.92 4.50
N SER A 56 -13.26 -8.38 3.27
CA SER A 56 -14.14 -7.76 2.30
C SER A 56 -14.75 -8.82 1.38
N THR A 57 -15.56 -8.35 0.45
CA THR A 57 -16.02 -9.06 -0.74
C THR A 57 -15.66 -8.22 -1.96
N PRO A 58 -15.66 -8.78 -3.18
CA PRO A 58 -15.43 -8.00 -4.40
C PRO A 58 -16.27 -6.71 -4.50
N GLU A 59 -17.49 -6.73 -3.99
CA GLU A 59 -18.40 -5.57 -4.00
C GLU A 59 -18.05 -4.51 -2.94
N THR A 60 -17.45 -4.92 -1.82
CA THR A 60 -17.20 -4.07 -0.65
C THR A 60 -15.74 -3.63 -0.50
N GLN A 61 -14.80 -4.28 -1.18
CA GLN A 61 -13.36 -4.02 -1.05
C GLN A 61 -13.01 -2.55 -1.30
N LYS A 62 -13.56 -1.94 -2.36
CA LYS A 62 -13.36 -0.52 -2.66
C LYS A 62 -13.80 0.40 -1.52
N ASP A 63 -14.87 0.04 -0.81
CA ASP A 63 -15.36 0.79 0.32
C ASP A 63 -14.45 0.65 1.55
N VAL A 64 -13.95 -0.57 1.80
CA VAL A 64 -12.96 -0.84 2.86
C VAL A 64 -11.69 -0.04 2.59
N VAL A 65 -11.12 -0.13 1.38
CA VAL A 65 -9.96 0.68 0.95
C VAL A 65 -10.21 2.17 1.17
N SER A 66 -11.38 2.68 0.74
CA SER A 66 -11.74 4.10 0.90
C SER A 66 -11.81 4.52 2.38
N SER A 67 -12.43 3.70 3.23
CA SER A 67 -12.53 3.93 4.67
C SER A 67 -11.15 3.97 5.33
N THR A 68 -10.33 2.96 5.04
CA THR A 68 -8.96 2.82 5.55
C THR A 68 -8.05 3.97 5.09
N LEU A 69 -8.20 4.44 3.85
CA LEU A 69 -7.49 5.63 3.36
C LEU A 69 -7.95 6.91 4.06
N LYS A 70 -9.26 7.08 4.30
CA LYS A 70 -9.78 8.26 5.03
C LYS A 70 -9.23 8.31 6.45
N ALA A 71 -9.27 7.19 7.18
CA ALA A 71 -8.70 7.09 8.52
C ALA A 71 -7.20 7.45 8.55
N SER A 72 -6.45 7.11 7.49
CA SER A 72 -5.00 7.36 7.41
C SER A 72 -4.57 8.80 7.08
N LYS A 73 -5.46 9.63 6.50
CA LYS A 73 -5.06 10.88 5.80
C LYS A 73 -4.35 11.91 6.68
N SER A 74 -4.69 11.98 7.96
CA SER A 74 -4.19 12.99 8.90
C SER A 74 -3.36 12.43 10.05
N PHE A 75 -3.51 11.15 10.37
CA PHE A 75 -3.03 10.62 11.64
C PHE A 75 -1.54 10.25 11.60
N TYR A 76 -1.10 9.46 10.63
CA TYR A 76 0.23 8.84 10.73
C TYR A 76 1.41 9.82 10.64
N LYS A 77 1.35 10.80 9.74
CA LYS A 77 2.51 11.64 9.39
C LYS A 77 3.04 12.51 10.53
N SER A 78 2.22 12.78 11.53
CA SER A 78 2.57 13.65 12.66
C SER A 78 3.04 12.85 13.88
N ASN A 79 2.87 11.53 13.87
CA ASN A 79 3.21 10.70 15.00
C ASN A 79 4.72 10.40 15.05
N PRO A 80 5.39 10.69 16.19
CA PRO A 80 6.78 10.31 16.37
C PRO A 80 7.00 8.81 16.13
N GLY A 81 8.08 8.47 15.42
CA GLY A 81 8.44 7.09 15.12
C GLY A 81 7.69 6.47 13.93
N PHE A 82 6.69 7.13 13.35
CA PHE A 82 6.06 6.63 12.12
C PHE A 82 7.04 6.66 10.93
N GLY A 83 7.21 5.51 10.27
CA GLY A 83 8.12 5.31 9.15
C GLY A 83 7.43 5.27 7.79
N SER A 84 6.36 4.51 7.65
CA SER A 84 5.57 4.45 6.40
C SER A 84 4.24 3.74 6.58
N TYR A 85 3.35 3.90 5.60
CA TYR A 85 2.05 3.23 5.54
C TYR A 85 1.75 2.75 4.11
N LEU A 86 1.28 1.50 4.02
CA LEU A 86 0.89 0.81 2.81
C LEU A 86 -0.59 0.41 2.91
N VAL A 87 -1.33 0.54 1.81
CA VAL A 87 -2.64 -0.09 1.63
C VAL A 87 -2.55 -1.03 0.44
N LEU A 88 -2.93 -2.28 0.69
CA LEU A 88 -2.95 -3.38 -0.25
C LEU A 88 -4.39 -3.87 -0.42
N GLN A 89 -4.82 -4.11 -1.65
CA GLN A 89 -6.11 -4.75 -1.93
C GLN A 89 -5.85 -6.11 -2.58
N SER A 90 -6.52 -7.17 -2.12
CA SER A 90 -6.34 -8.50 -2.72
C SER A 90 -6.94 -8.56 -4.12
N GLU A 91 -6.32 -9.30 -5.01
CA GLU A 91 -6.78 -9.46 -6.40
C GLU A 91 -8.12 -10.20 -6.50
N ASP A 92 -8.43 -11.05 -5.52
CA ASP A 92 -9.67 -11.80 -5.42
C ASP A 92 -10.83 -11.01 -4.77
N GLY A 93 -10.57 -9.79 -4.28
CA GLY A 93 -11.57 -8.94 -3.62
C GLY A 93 -11.89 -9.29 -2.16
N THR A 94 -11.32 -10.35 -1.60
CA THR A 94 -11.73 -10.87 -0.28
C THR A 94 -11.09 -10.16 0.90
N ARG A 95 -10.01 -9.40 0.68
CA ARG A 95 -9.25 -8.74 1.75
C ARG A 95 -8.71 -7.37 1.35
N VAL A 96 -8.48 -6.56 2.38
CA VAL A 96 -7.61 -5.39 2.33
C VAL A 96 -6.58 -5.55 3.44
N LEU A 97 -5.31 -5.31 3.15
CA LEU A 97 -4.28 -5.22 4.16
C LEU A 97 -3.79 -3.78 4.29
N THR A 98 -3.40 -3.45 5.50
CA THR A 98 -2.53 -2.30 5.70
C THR A 98 -1.27 -2.72 6.41
N LEU A 99 -0.16 -2.09 6.05
CA LEU A 99 1.11 -2.27 6.73
C LEU A 99 1.62 -0.89 7.16
N THR A 100 1.89 -0.72 8.45
CA THR A 100 2.59 0.47 8.97
C THR A 100 3.96 0.09 9.49
N GLN A 101 4.98 0.90 9.17
CA GLN A 101 6.31 0.76 9.75
C GLN A 101 6.48 1.78 10.86
N TRP A 102 7.04 1.32 11.98
CA TRP A 102 7.38 2.16 13.12
C TRP A 102 8.82 1.92 13.52
N LYS A 103 9.43 2.97 14.05
CA LYS A 103 10.79 2.93 14.58
C LYS A 103 10.97 1.82 15.62
N ASP A 104 10.01 1.67 16.51
CA ASP A 104 10.03 0.73 17.63
C ASP A 104 8.61 0.46 18.15
N GLN A 105 8.48 -0.59 18.98
CA GLN A 105 7.22 -0.99 19.60
C GLN A 105 6.57 0.12 20.44
N ALA A 106 7.37 0.83 21.23
CA ALA A 106 6.88 1.93 22.07
C ALA A 106 6.22 3.06 21.25
N SER A 107 6.79 3.39 20.08
CA SER A 107 6.23 4.41 19.18
C SER A 107 4.85 4.00 18.66
N TYR A 108 4.66 2.71 18.32
CA TYR A 108 3.36 2.20 17.88
C TYR A 108 2.34 2.16 19.03
N GLU A 109 2.72 1.69 20.21
CA GLU A 109 1.83 1.64 21.38
C GLU A 109 1.34 3.04 21.77
N ALA A 110 2.24 4.03 21.74
CA ALA A 110 1.88 5.44 21.99
C ALA A 110 0.89 5.98 20.95
N PHE A 111 0.98 5.52 19.70
CA PHE A 111 0.00 5.85 18.67
C PHE A 111 -1.34 5.14 18.91
N ALA A 112 -1.33 3.84 19.19
CA ALA A 112 -2.54 3.04 19.42
C ALA A 112 -3.36 3.57 20.62
N ALA A 113 -2.68 4.05 21.68
CA ALA A 113 -3.31 4.67 22.84
C ALA A 113 -4.04 5.99 22.50
N GLN A 114 -3.57 6.76 21.51
CA GLN A 114 -4.24 8.00 21.09
C GLN A 114 -5.53 7.73 20.32
N ALA A 115 -5.53 6.68 19.47
CA ALA A 115 -6.69 6.31 18.68
C ALA A 115 -7.89 5.94 19.58
N THR A 116 -7.64 5.10 20.59
CA THR A 116 -8.66 4.68 21.56
C THR A 116 -9.21 5.83 22.42
N ALA A 117 -8.36 6.79 22.80
CA ALA A 117 -8.80 7.97 23.55
C ALA A 117 -9.75 8.86 22.72
N SER A 118 -9.44 9.06 21.43
CA SER A 118 -10.22 9.95 20.55
C SER A 118 -11.64 9.44 20.24
N GLU A 119 -11.83 8.12 20.14
CA GLU A 119 -13.16 7.52 19.98
C GLU A 119 -14.05 7.80 21.21
N SER A 120 -13.48 7.72 22.41
CA SER A 120 -14.24 7.93 23.66
C SER A 120 -14.75 9.36 23.86
N GLU A 121 -14.13 10.36 23.22
CA GLU A 121 -14.53 11.76 23.29
C GLU A 121 -15.60 12.11 22.25
N SER A 122 -15.54 11.50 21.06
CA SER A 122 -16.52 11.69 19.98
C SER A 122 -17.95 11.32 20.42
N TYR A 123 -18.12 10.24 21.20
CA TYR A 123 -19.44 9.82 21.70
C TYR A 123 -20.05 10.78 22.74
N LYS A 124 -19.26 11.68 23.35
CA LYS A 124 -19.78 12.60 24.37
C LYS A 124 -20.40 13.87 23.78
N SER A 125 -20.07 14.24 22.54
CA SER A 125 -20.56 15.51 21.95
C SER A 125 -21.94 15.44 21.29
N GLU A 126 -22.49 14.26 21.00
CA GLU A 126 -23.79 14.14 20.32
C GLU A 126 -25.02 14.10 21.26
N SER A 127 -24.83 14.00 22.57
CA SER A 127 -25.95 13.88 23.53
C SER A 127 -26.53 15.22 24.05
N TYR A 128 -26.07 16.38 23.54
CA TYR A 128 -26.45 17.70 24.09
C TYR A 128 -27.07 18.70 23.09
N GLN A 129 -27.67 18.26 21.97
CA GLN A 129 -28.43 19.15 21.07
C GLN A 129 -29.83 18.62 20.72
N ALA A 130 -30.58 18.19 21.73
CA ALA A 130 -32.04 18.25 21.68
C ALA A 130 -32.46 19.55 22.40
N ASP A 131 -33.26 20.39 21.74
CA ASP A 131 -33.89 21.62 22.26
C ASP A 131 -33.25 22.95 21.85
N SER A 132 -33.11 23.25 20.55
CA SER A 132 -33.60 24.54 20.05
C SER A 132 -33.67 24.61 18.52
N TYR A 133 -34.61 25.43 18.04
CA TYR A 133 -34.78 25.93 16.68
C TYR A 133 -35.65 25.14 15.68
N LYS A 134 -36.95 25.44 15.77
CA LYS A 134 -37.84 25.54 14.60
C LYS A 134 -37.47 26.78 13.78
N SER A 135 -36.89 26.60 12.59
CA SER A 135 -36.90 27.64 11.55
C SER A 135 -37.05 26.99 10.17
N SER A 136 -38.13 27.39 9.51
CA SER A 136 -38.54 26.98 8.18
C SER A 136 -37.67 27.64 7.11
N SER A 137 -36.76 26.89 6.50
CA SER A 137 -36.11 27.28 5.25
C SER A 137 -36.08 26.10 4.28
N LYS A 138 -36.48 26.38 3.03
CA LYS A 138 -36.51 25.42 1.91
C LYS A 138 -35.08 24.96 1.60
N SER A 139 -34.79 23.71 1.97
CA SER A 139 -33.50 23.05 1.77
C SER A 139 -33.43 22.42 0.37
N TYR A 140 -32.58 22.98 -0.50
CA TYR A 140 -32.13 22.30 -1.72
C TYR A 140 -31.37 21.04 -1.30
N GLY A 141 -31.78 19.87 -1.82
CA GLY A 141 -31.33 18.54 -1.41
C GLY A 141 -29.82 18.40 -1.27
N LYS A 142 -29.33 18.68 -0.07
CA LYS A 142 -27.97 18.34 0.37
C LYS A 142 -27.97 16.83 0.54
N LYS A 143 -27.32 16.11 -0.39
CA LYS A 143 -26.97 14.70 -0.18
C LYS A 143 -26.32 14.64 1.19
N SER A 144 -26.98 14.00 2.14
CA SER A 144 -26.39 13.67 3.42
C SER A 144 -25.21 12.77 3.09
N ASP A 145 -24.00 13.32 3.21
CA ASP A 145 -22.79 12.53 3.37
C ASP A 145 -23.00 11.74 4.66
N TYR A 146 -23.63 10.58 4.54
CA TYR A 146 -23.66 9.61 5.63
C TYR A 146 -22.19 9.27 5.89
N GLU A 147 -21.71 9.74 7.03
CA GLU A 147 -20.37 9.46 7.51
C GLU A 147 -20.29 7.94 7.69
N LYS A 148 -19.67 7.28 6.71
CA LYS A 148 -19.54 5.84 6.69
C LYS A 148 -18.63 5.47 7.85
N GLU A 149 -19.15 4.67 8.77
CA GLU A 149 -18.42 4.20 9.96
C GLU A 149 -17.07 3.61 9.55
N ALA A 150 -16.04 3.89 10.35
CA ALA A 150 -14.71 3.36 10.13
C ALA A 150 -14.77 1.83 10.21
N VAL A 151 -14.20 1.15 9.22
CA VAL A 151 -14.15 -0.31 9.23
C VAL A 151 -13.02 -0.72 10.17
N ALA A 152 -13.34 -1.50 11.21
CA ALA A 152 -12.33 -2.06 12.10
C ALA A 152 -11.64 -3.26 11.43
N PRO A 153 -10.33 -3.49 11.69
CA PRO A 153 -9.66 -4.70 11.23
C PRO A 153 -10.16 -5.94 11.97
N ASP A 154 -10.21 -7.08 11.29
CA ASP A 154 -10.50 -8.38 11.91
C ASP A 154 -9.34 -8.88 12.78
N ARG A 155 -8.11 -8.55 12.36
CA ARG A 155 -6.87 -8.95 13.03
C ARG A 155 -5.79 -7.89 12.80
N THR A 156 -4.96 -7.68 13.81
CA THR A 156 -3.75 -6.84 13.71
C THR A 156 -2.58 -7.59 14.35
N ILE A 157 -1.46 -7.68 13.63
CA ILE A 157 -0.26 -8.39 14.07
C ILE A 157 0.94 -7.44 14.00
N VAL A 158 1.82 -7.52 15.00
CA VAL A 158 3.09 -6.78 15.05
C VAL A 158 4.23 -7.74 14.70
N TYR A 159 4.93 -7.42 13.62
CA TYR A 159 6.07 -8.17 13.13
C TYR A 159 7.38 -7.38 13.27
N GLN A 160 8.50 -8.10 13.39
CA GLN A 160 9.83 -7.59 13.09
C GLN A 160 10.32 -8.12 11.75
N ILE A 161 11.26 -7.40 11.12
CA ILE A 161 11.97 -7.91 9.95
C ILE A 161 12.97 -8.95 10.41
N ASP A 162 12.87 -10.16 9.87
CA ASP A 162 13.81 -11.25 10.15
C ASP A 162 14.88 -11.31 9.05
N LYS A 163 14.46 -11.52 7.80
CA LYS A 163 15.35 -11.58 6.63
C LYS A 163 14.81 -10.74 5.47
N THR A 164 15.72 -10.31 4.61
CA THR A 164 15.39 -9.65 3.34
C THR A 164 16.25 -10.23 2.22
N GLN A 165 15.68 -10.31 1.02
CA GLN A 165 16.39 -10.68 -0.19
C GLN A 165 16.00 -9.74 -1.32
N ALA A 166 16.97 -9.39 -2.15
CA ALA A 166 16.77 -8.66 -3.40
C ALA A 166 17.95 -8.97 -4.33
N PRO A 167 17.81 -8.76 -5.65
CA PRO A 167 18.95 -8.80 -6.57
C PRO A 167 20.07 -7.84 -6.14
N GLU A 168 21.30 -8.14 -6.55
CA GLU A 168 22.47 -7.32 -6.22
C GLU A 168 22.26 -5.85 -6.63
N GLY A 169 22.53 -4.93 -5.70
CA GLY A 169 22.35 -3.49 -5.92
C GLY A 169 20.92 -2.97 -5.76
N VAL A 170 19.94 -3.85 -5.49
CA VAL A 170 18.55 -3.47 -5.22
C VAL A 170 18.31 -3.36 -3.72
N ILE A 171 17.70 -2.26 -3.28
CA ILE A 171 17.29 -2.09 -1.88
C ILE A 171 15.93 -2.81 -1.68
N PRO A 172 15.81 -3.76 -0.74
CA PRO A 172 14.54 -4.43 -0.45
C PRO A 172 13.46 -3.42 -0.09
N GLY A 173 12.37 -3.42 -0.85
CA GLY A 173 11.35 -2.40 -0.73
C GLY A 173 10.15 -2.63 -1.64
N ILE A 174 9.08 -1.90 -1.36
CA ILE A 174 7.89 -1.81 -2.20
C ILE A 174 7.87 -0.42 -2.82
N TYR A 175 7.78 -0.38 -4.16
CA TYR A 175 7.96 0.82 -4.96
C TYR A 175 6.72 1.08 -5.80
N GLY A 176 6.20 2.29 -5.74
CA GLY A 176 5.13 2.71 -6.65
C GLY A 176 3.74 2.22 -6.24
N LEU A 177 2.78 2.52 -7.12
CA LEU A 177 1.40 2.08 -7.02
C LEU A 177 1.19 0.94 -8.02
N GLN A 178 0.15 0.16 -7.81
CA GLN A 178 -0.29 -0.93 -8.69
C GLN A 178 0.67 -2.12 -8.79
N THR A 179 1.79 -2.09 -8.07
CA THR A 179 2.71 -3.21 -7.99
C THR A 179 2.06 -4.39 -7.28
N LEU A 180 2.31 -5.59 -7.81
CA LEU A 180 1.83 -6.83 -7.25
C LEU A 180 2.74 -7.31 -6.11
N ILE A 181 2.12 -7.62 -4.98
CA ILE A 181 2.74 -8.13 -3.76
C ILE A 181 2.07 -9.44 -3.41
N GLN A 182 2.81 -10.54 -3.33
CA GLN A 182 2.32 -11.74 -2.67
C GLN A 182 2.57 -11.61 -1.17
N PHE A 183 1.53 -11.88 -0.38
CA PHE A 183 1.63 -11.94 1.07
C PHE A 183 1.16 -13.32 1.54
N SER A 184 2.07 -14.05 2.16
CA SER A 184 1.82 -15.39 2.72
C SER A 184 1.96 -15.28 4.23
N ASP A 185 0.88 -15.52 4.97
CA ASP A 185 0.84 -15.57 6.44
C ASP A 185 0.80 -17.03 6.87
N VAL A 186 1.73 -17.44 7.73
CA VAL A 186 1.84 -18.82 8.21
C VAL A 186 1.86 -18.82 9.73
N VAL A 187 0.90 -19.53 10.30
CA VAL A 187 0.74 -19.67 11.75
C VAL A 187 1.02 -21.10 12.14
N ALA A 188 1.98 -21.33 13.04
CA ALA A 188 2.16 -22.66 13.62
C ALA A 188 0.93 -23.03 14.48
N ASN A 189 0.47 -24.28 14.36
CA ASN A 189 -0.71 -24.75 15.07
C ASN A 189 -0.51 -24.77 16.59
N ASP A 190 0.74 -24.88 17.05
CA ASP A 190 1.11 -24.84 18.46
C ASP A 190 2.56 -24.34 18.67
N SER A 191 2.89 -24.03 19.93
CA SER A 191 4.21 -23.49 20.30
C SER A 191 5.35 -24.52 20.26
N GLU A 192 5.05 -25.82 20.33
CA GLU A 192 6.05 -26.89 20.29
C GLU A 192 6.55 -27.13 18.86
N THR A 193 5.66 -27.01 17.88
CA THR A 193 5.97 -27.14 16.45
C THR A 193 6.55 -25.87 15.83
N ALA A 194 6.29 -24.71 16.44
CA ALA A 194 6.74 -23.40 15.95
C ALA A 194 8.22 -23.32 15.54
N PRO A 195 9.22 -23.81 16.31
CA PRO A 195 10.62 -23.75 15.89
C PRO A 195 10.91 -24.53 14.61
N THR A 196 10.24 -25.67 14.41
CA THR A 196 10.37 -26.51 13.21
C THR A 196 9.78 -25.83 11.99
N VAL A 197 8.57 -25.26 12.15
CA VAL A 197 7.90 -24.47 11.12
C VAL A 197 8.78 -23.28 10.70
N ILE A 198 9.30 -22.53 11.69
CA ILE A 198 10.14 -21.36 11.45
C ILE A 198 11.41 -21.75 10.68
N ALA A 199 12.12 -22.80 11.12
CA ALA A 199 13.34 -23.24 10.45
C ALA A 199 13.07 -23.68 8.99
N SER A 200 11.97 -24.38 8.74
CA SER A 200 11.59 -24.79 7.37
C SER A 200 11.30 -23.58 6.48
N ILE A 201 10.54 -22.60 6.97
CA ILE A 201 10.22 -21.39 6.19
C ILE A 201 11.48 -20.57 5.93
N GLU A 202 12.36 -20.43 6.93
CA GLU A 202 13.64 -19.74 6.76
C GLU A 202 14.53 -20.40 5.71
N GLU A 203 14.50 -21.74 5.58
CA GLU A 203 15.21 -22.49 4.55
C GLU A 203 14.58 -22.29 3.16
N SER A 204 13.25 -22.41 3.04
CA SER A 204 12.52 -22.14 1.78
C SER A 204 12.75 -20.72 1.30
N PHE A 205 12.79 -19.75 2.23
CA PHE A 205 13.01 -18.35 1.93
C PHE A 205 14.33 -18.10 1.18
N GLU A 206 15.40 -18.87 1.45
CA GLU A 206 16.71 -18.77 0.76
C GLU A 206 16.65 -19.00 -0.77
N ASN A 207 15.52 -19.51 -1.28
CA ASN A 207 15.32 -19.81 -2.69
C ASN A 207 14.34 -18.87 -3.40
N VAL A 208 13.69 -17.96 -2.68
CA VAL A 208 12.63 -17.11 -3.23
C VAL A 208 13.12 -16.24 -4.39
N VAL A 209 14.27 -15.57 -4.25
CA VAL A 209 14.82 -14.74 -5.35
C VAL A 209 15.47 -15.53 -6.49
N LYS A 210 15.44 -16.87 -6.43
CA LYS A 210 15.95 -17.77 -7.48
C LYS A 210 14.84 -18.27 -8.40
N THR A 211 13.57 -17.95 -8.11
CA THR A 211 12.43 -18.33 -8.95
C THR A 211 12.45 -17.60 -10.29
N VAL A 212 11.66 -18.08 -11.27
CA VAL A 212 11.58 -17.47 -12.60
C VAL A 212 10.10 -17.32 -13.00
N PRO A 213 9.60 -16.07 -13.17
CA PRO A 213 10.26 -14.80 -12.81
C PRO A 213 10.61 -14.71 -11.31
N ALA A 214 11.67 -13.97 -10.98
CA ALA A 214 12.06 -13.70 -9.59
C ALA A 214 11.36 -12.44 -9.06
N PRO A 215 10.96 -12.39 -7.79
CA PRO A 215 10.51 -11.15 -7.19
C PRO A 215 11.66 -10.14 -7.11
N HIS A 216 11.34 -8.86 -7.25
CA HIS A 216 12.29 -7.74 -7.08
C HIS A 216 12.81 -7.63 -5.64
N ALA A 217 11.99 -8.00 -4.66
CA ALA A 217 12.40 -8.11 -3.27
C ALA A 217 11.52 -9.12 -2.54
N ALA A 218 12.07 -9.82 -1.57
CA ALA A 218 11.34 -10.65 -0.63
C ALA A 218 11.71 -10.25 0.80
N VAL A 219 10.74 -10.26 1.71
CA VAL A 219 10.91 -9.89 3.12
C VAL A 219 10.24 -10.95 3.98
N LEU A 220 11.00 -11.56 4.88
CA LEU A 220 10.49 -12.44 5.91
C LEU A 220 10.25 -11.63 7.19
N LEU A 221 9.04 -11.71 7.71
CA LEU A 221 8.54 -11.03 8.89
C LEU A 221 8.25 -12.07 9.97
N LYS A 222 8.63 -11.77 11.21
CA LYS A 222 8.40 -12.64 12.37
C LYS A 222 7.53 -11.95 13.39
N GLY A 223 6.46 -12.61 13.82
CA GLY A 223 5.56 -12.09 14.86
C GLY A 223 6.32 -11.89 16.18
N LEU A 224 6.05 -10.79 16.88
CA LEU A 224 6.68 -10.51 18.18
C LEU A 224 6.07 -11.34 19.32
N GLU A 225 4.76 -11.61 19.24
CA GLU A 225 4.00 -12.25 20.32
C GLU A 225 3.52 -13.67 19.96
N HIS A 226 3.62 -14.04 18.68
CA HIS A 226 2.99 -15.23 18.14
C HIS A 226 3.99 -16.06 17.34
N SER A 227 3.68 -17.34 17.19
CA SER A 227 4.36 -18.27 16.29
C SER A 227 3.94 -18.06 14.83
N GLU A 228 3.83 -16.79 14.45
CA GLU A 228 3.40 -16.34 13.13
C GLU A 228 4.63 -15.86 12.35
N LEU A 229 4.70 -16.27 11.10
CA LEU A 229 5.62 -15.76 10.10
C LEU A 229 4.81 -15.20 8.95
N ALA A 230 5.30 -14.12 8.35
CA ALA A 230 4.73 -13.63 7.11
C ALA A 230 5.84 -13.37 6.09
N MET A 231 5.55 -13.62 4.82
CA MET A 231 6.42 -13.22 3.72
C MET A 231 5.73 -12.15 2.88
N LEU A 232 6.49 -11.13 2.48
CA LEU A 232 6.14 -10.20 1.43
C LEU A 232 7.07 -10.43 0.24
N ALA A 233 6.54 -10.89 -0.90
CA ALA A 233 7.26 -10.93 -2.16
C ALA A 233 6.76 -9.81 -3.09
N ASN A 234 7.62 -8.84 -3.38
CA ASN A 234 7.37 -7.77 -4.33
C ASN A 234 7.76 -8.22 -5.73
N TRP A 235 6.79 -8.44 -6.60
CA TRP A 235 7.03 -8.89 -7.97
C TRP A 235 7.55 -7.79 -8.88
N GLY A 236 7.36 -6.52 -8.53
CA GLY A 236 7.84 -5.39 -9.33
C GLY A 236 7.05 -5.11 -10.61
N TYR A 237 6.08 -5.96 -10.95
CA TYR A 237 5.16 -5.76 -12.06
C TYR A 237 3.87 -5.10 -11.57
N SER A 238 3.31 -4.24 -12.42
CA SER A 238 1.91 -3.86 -12.32
C SER A 238 1.00 -4.93 -12.93
N LYS A 239 -0.27 -4.93 -12.53
CA LYS A 239 -1.30 -5.79 -13.13
C LYS A 239 -1.41 -5.64 -14.64
N ASP A 240 -1.17 -4.45 -15.17
CA ASP A 240 -1.27 -4.18 -16.61
C ASP A 240 -0.05 -4.74 -17.39
N GLU A 241 1.11 -4.83 -16.75
CA GLU A 241 2.34 -5.41 -17.35
C GLU A 241 2.29 -6.93 -17.35
N LEU A 242 1.68 -7.51 -16.32
CA LEU A 242 1.54 -8.94 -16.18
C LEU A 242 0.18 -9.37 -16.77
N SER A 243 0.18 -9.74 -18.06
CA SER A 243 -1.06 -10.12 -18.75
C SER A 243 -1.84 -11.27 -18.11
N ASP A 244 -1.19 -12.05 -17.23
CA ASP A 244 -1.76 -13.19 -16.54
C ASP A 244 -1.01 -13.42 -15.20
N PRO A 245 -1.62 -13.03 -14.05
CA PRO A 245 -1.09 -13.27 -12.72
C PRO A 245 -0.79 -14.72 -12.36
N GLU A 246 -1.48 -15.68 -12.99
CA GLU A 246 -1.27 -17.12 -12.76
C GLU A 246 0.09 -17.60 -13.27
N LYS A 247 0.82 -16.76 -14.02
CA LYS A 247 2.19 -17.05 -14.49
C LYS A 247 3.27 -16.73 -13.47
N LEU A 248 2.94 -16.06 -12.37
CA LEU A 248 3.87 -15.91 -11.27
C LEU A 248 4.11 -17.29 -10.65
N PRO A 249 5.37 -17.62 -10.31
CA PRO A 249 5.62 -18.89 -9.65
C PRO A 249 4.99 -18.83 -8.27
N ASP A 250 4.29 -19.89 -7.92
CA ASP A 250 3.80 -20.12 -6.57
C ASP A 250 5.00 -20.25 -5.63
N ILE A 251 5.04 -19.42 -4.59
CA ILE A 251 6.13 -19.43 -3.60
C ILE A 251 5.62 -20.20 -2.40
N ASP A 252 5.74 -21.51 -2.48
CA ASP A 252 5.44 -22.37 -1.35
C ASP A 252 6.54 -22.22 -0.29
N LEU A 253 6.16 -21.62 0.84
CA LEU A 253 7.05 -21.45 1.99
C LEU A 253 7.08 -22.69 2.87
N THR A 254 6.03 -23.49 2.82
CA THR A 254 5.91 -24.69 3.61
C THR A 254 6.31 -25.90 2.77
N SER A 255 6.53 -27.02 3.45
CA SER A 255 6.70 -28.31 2.78
C SER A 255 5.52 -29.17 3.18
N GLU A 256 5.25 -30.24 2.44
CA GLU A 256 4.14 -31.17 2.78
C GLU A 256 4.18 -31.62 4.25
N ALA A 257 5.38 -31.75 4.84
CA ALA A 257 5.55 -32.12 6.25
C ALA A 257 5.19 -30.99 7.25
N VAL A 258 5.26 -29.73 6.82
CA VAL A 258 5.00 -28.53 7.62
C VAL A 258 3.55 -28.04 7.43
N ASP A 259 2.91 -28.38 6.31
CA ASP A 259 1.50 -28.03 6.06
C ASP A 259 0.57 -28.58 7.14
N GLU A 260 0.80 -29.81 7.61
CA GLU A 260 0.01 -30.40 8.70
C GLU A 260 0.23 -29.69 10.06
N LEU A 261 1.34 -28.95 10.20
CA LEU A 261 1.73 -28.25 11.42
C LEU A 261 1.35 -26.77 11.40
N THR A 262 0.76 -26.29 10.30
CA THR A 262 0.49 -24.87 10.09
C THR A 262 -0.92 -24.60 9.59
N THR A 263 -1.34 -23.36 9.76
CA THR A 263 -2.40 -22.75 8.96
C THR A 263 -1.76 -21.66 8.14
N SER A 264 -1.86 -21.77 6.80
CA SER A 264 -1.34 -20.78 5.87
C SER A 264 -2.48 -20.05 5.16
N ASP A 265 -2.24 -18.78 4.87
CA ASP A 265 -3.09 -17.94 4.03
C ASP A 265 -2.21 -17.17 3.06
N GLU A 266 -2.42 -17.40 1.77
CA GLU A 266 -1.64 -16.75 0.72
C GLU A 266 -2.57 -16.00 -0.23
N ASN A 267 -2.23 -14.75 -0.52
CA ASN A 267 -2.97 -13.94 -1.47
C ASN A 267 -2.04 -13.00 -2.24
N LEU A 268 -2.43 -12.69 -3.48
CA LEU A 268 -1.83 -11.65 -4.29
C LEU A 268 -2.55 -10.32 -4.06
N TYR A 269 -1.78 -9.25 -3.90
CA TYR A 269 -2.28 -7.92 -3.60
C TYR A 269 -1.75 -6.87 -4.56
N GLU A 270 -2.56 -5.87 -4.84
CA GLU A 270 -2.16 -4.65 -5.53
C GLU A 270 -1.89 -3.51 -4.54
N VAL A 271 -0.78 -2.79 -4.73
CA VAL A 271 -0.48 -1.58 -3.94
C VAL A 271 -1.39 -0.42 -4.35
N VAL A 272 -2.35 -0.08 -3.49
CA VAL A 272 -3.26 1.05 -3.72
C VAL A 272 -2.66 2.36 -3.25
N LYS A 273 -1.91 2.33 -2.14
CA LYS A 273 -1.36 3.56 -1.56
C LYS A 273 -0.07 3.31 -0.81
N VAL A 274 0.89 4.19 -1.05
CA VAL A 274 2.08 4.36 -0.22
C VAL A 274 2.07 5.75 0.40
N VAL A 275 2.38 5.84 1.69
CA VAL A 275 2.54 7.08 2.43
C VAL A 275 3.83 7.03 3.23
N THR A 276 4.70 8.00 3.01
CA THR A 276 5.92 8.18 3.80
C THR A 276 5.92 9.56 4.51
N PRO A 277 6.65 9.71 5.61
CA PRO A 277 6.97 10.98 6.22
C PRO A 277 7.59 11.93 5.20
N LYS A 278 7.30 13.22 5.33
CA LYS A 278 8.04 14.22 4.55
C LYS A 278 9.46 14.26 5.09
N LEU A 279 10.45 14.02 4.24
CA LEU A 279 11.84 14.25 4.59
C LEU A 279 12.00 15.71 5.07
N PRO A 280 12.75 15.96 6.16
CA PRO A 280 13.13 17.31 6.53
C PRO A 280 13.74 17.98 5.30
N LYS A 281 13.28 19.20 4.96
CA LYS A 281 13.93 19.95 3.88
C LYS A 281 15.37 20.16 4.32
N GLU A 282 16.32 19.52 3.62
CA GLU A 282 17.72 19.87 3.77
C GLU A 282 17.82 21.37 3.56
N LYS A 283 18.25 22.08 4.60
CA LYS A 283 18.62 23.48 4.45
C LYS A 283 19.90 23.47 3.63
N TYR A 284 19.76 23.54 2.31
CA TYR A 284 20.89 23.85 1.45
C TYR A 284 21.48 25.14 1.99
N GLY A 285 22.71 25.04 2.51
CA GLY A 285 23.40 26.14 3.17
C GLY A 285 23.38 27.38 2.29
N SER A 286 22.77 28.43 2.80
CA SER A 286 22.84 29.79 2.28
C SER A 286 24.23 30.39 2.50
#